data_AF-A0AAF3F7U2-F1
#
_entry.id   AF-A0AAF3F7U2-F1
#
_cell.length_a   1.000
_cell.length_b   1.000
_cell.length_c   1.000
_cell.angle_alpha   90.00
_cell.angle_beta   90.00
_cell.angle_gamma   90.00
#
_symmetry.space_group_name_H-M   'P 1'
#
loop_
_entity.id
_entity.type
_entity.pdbx_description
1 polymer ?
#
loop_
_entity_poly.entity_id
_entity_poly.type
_entity_poly.pdbx_seq_one_letter_code
_entity_poly.pdbx_strand_id
1 'polypeptide(L)'
;MEDLKYRMRVCLWYDYKQDKTAAESHRDLLRVFGDEALSETQCKRWYRRFKEGDESLEDEPRQGRPELLQNDHPTRNGDLPFLVVLNS
;
A
#
# COMPACT_ATOMS: atom_id res chain seq x y z
N MET A 1 10.51 3.91 -11.50
CA MET A 1 9.17 4.45 -11.83
C MET A 1 8.25 4.45 -10.59
N GLU A 2 8.82 4.65 -9.40
CA GLU A 2 8.07 4.75 -8.12
C GLU A 2 7.56 6.19 -7.88
N ASP A 3 8.23 7.18 -8.48
CA ASP A 3 7.90 8.60 -8.35
C ASP A 3 6.51 8.97 -8.87
N LEU A 4 6.05 8.34 -9.96
CA LEU A 4 4.76 8.70 -10.54
C LEU A 4 3.59 8.31 -9.63
N LYS A 5 3.65 7.10 -9.07
CA LYS A 5 2.64 6.64 -8.09
C LYS A 5 2.68 7.50 -6.83
N TYR A 6 3.87 7.88 -6.37
CA TYR A 6 4.00 8.81 -5.25
C TYR A 6 3.32 10.16 -5.56
N ARG A 7 3.57 10.76 -6.74
CA ARG A 7 2.92 12.00 -7.17
C ARG A 7 1.40 11.88 -7.23
N MET A 8 0.87 10.78 -7.76
CA MET A 8 -0.57 10.55 -7.79
C MET A 8 -1.17 10.45 -6.38
N ARG A 9 -0.46 9.87 -5.41
CA ARG A 9 -0.90 9.83 -4.00
C ARG A 9 -0.89 11.21 -3.36
N VAL A 10 0.12 12.03 -3.65
CA VAL A 10 0.14 13.44 -3.24
C VAL A 10 -1.09 14.16 -3.79
N CYS A 11 -1.43 13.96 -5.06
CA CYS A 11 -2.65 14.53 -5.65
C CYS A 11 -3.92 14.05 -4.94
N LEU A 12 -4.05 12.75 -4.64
CA LEU A 12 -5.20 12.21 -3.90
C LEU A 12 -5.32 12.81 -2.49
N TRP A 13 -4.21 12.97 -1.79
CA TRP A 13 -4.20 13.61 -0.47
C TRP A 13 -4.61 15.08 -0.56
N TYR A 14 -4.10 15.81 -1.54
CA TYR A 14 -4.47 17.21 -1.79
C TYR A 14 -5.96 17.36 -2.15
N ASP A 15 -6.50 16.48 -3.00
CA ASP A 15 -7.92 16.47 -3.34
C ASP A 15 -8.80 16.11 -2.14
N TYR A 16 -8.35 15.18 -1.28
CA TYR A 16 -9.02 14.86 -0.03
C TYR A 16 -9.10 16.06 0.93
N LYS A 17 -8.03 16.86 1.05
CA LYS A 17 -8.01 18.10 1.85
C LYS A 17 -8.95 19.20 1.30
N GLN A 18 -9.42 19.06 0.07
CA GLN A 18 -10.41 19.95 -0.55
C GLN A 18 -11.83 19.36 -0.51
N ASP A 19 -12.06 18.31 0.28
CA ASP A 19 -13.34 17.60 0.41
C ASP A 19 -13.86 16.99 -0.90
N LYS A 20 -13.00 16.81 -1.91
CA LYS A 20 -13.37 16.07 -3.13
C LYS A 20 -13.54 14.60 -2.85
N THR A 21 -14.43 13.94 -3.58
CA THR A 21 -14.65 12.50 -3.49
C THR A 21 -13.57 11.70 -4.22
N ALA A 22 -13.36 10.44 -3.82
CA ALA A 22 -12.42 9.54 -4.49
C ALA A 22 -12.73 9.36 -5.99
N ALA A 23 -14.00 9.43 -6.37
CA ALA A 23 -14.44 9.31 -7.77
C ALA A 23 -14.08 10.55 -8.59
N GLU A 24 -14.18 11.75 -8.02
CA GLU A 24 -13.73 13.00 -8.64
C GLU A 24 -12.23 12.96 -8.91
N SER A 25 -11.45 12.65 -7.87
CA SER A 25 -9.99 12.58 -7.98
C SER A 25 -9.53 11.50 -8.94
N HIS A 26 -10.22 10.35 -9.01
CA HIS A 26 -9.94 9.32 -10.01
C HIS A 26 -10.15 9.83 -11.45
N ARG A 27 -11.22 10.59 -11.71
CA ARG A 27 -11.46 11.20 -13.04
C ARG A 27 -10.39 12.23 -13.38
N ASP A 28 -9.98 13.05 -12.41
CA ASP A 28 -8.91 14.03 -12.59
C ASP A 28 -7.57 13.33 -12.89
N LEU A 29 -7.23 12.29 -12.15
CA LEU A 29 -6.03 11.47 -12.40
C LEU A 29 -6.08 10.80 -13.78
N LEU A 30 -7.20 10.19 -14.16
CA LEU A 30 -7.36 9.55 -15.47
C LEU A 30 -7.19 10.56 -16.62
N ARG A 31 -7.71 11.79 -16.45
CA ARG A 31 -7.56 12.85 -17.44
C ARG A 31 -6.12 13.32 -17.62
N VAL A 32 -5.33 13.36 -16.54
CA VAL A 32 -3.95 13.88 -16.56
C VAL A 32 -2.93 12.79 -16.92
N PHE A 33 -3.10 11.59 -16.38
CA PHE A 33 -2.12 10.51 -16.47
C PHE A 33 -2.54 9.35 -17.38
N GLY A 34 -3.78 9.32 -17.87
CA GLY A 34 -4.26 8.28 -18.76
C GLY A 34 -4.13 6.88 -18.16
N ASP A 35 -3.57 5.95 -18.95
CA ASP A 35 -3.42 4.55 -18.58
C ASP A 35 -2.48 4.31 -17.38
N GLU A 36 -1.64 5.30 -17.04
CA GLU A 36 -0.75 5.23 -15.88
C GLU A 36 -1.45 5.62 -14.57
N ALA A 37 -2.69 6.13 -14.65
CA ALA A 37 -3.47 6.55 -13.49
C ALA A 37 -3.72 5.38 -12.51
N LEU A 38 -3.82 5.72 -11.22
CA LEU A 38 -4.28 4.78 -10.21
C LEU A 38 -5.69 4.32 -10.54
N SER A 39 -5.94 3.02 -10.38
CA SER A 39 -7.30 2.48 -10.52
C SER A 39 -8.25 3.06 -9.47
N GLU A 40 -9.54 3.07 -9.77
CA GLU A 40 -10.58 3.52 -8.84
C GLU A 40 -10.52 2.82 -7.47
N THR A 41 -10.20 1.52 -7.45
CA THR A 41 -10.02 0.74 -6.22
C THR A 41 -8.85 1.25 -5.38
N GLN A 42 -7.73 1.61 -6.03
CA GLN A 42 -6.59 2.21 -5.33
C GLN A 42 -6.95 3.58 -4.78
N CYS A 43 -7.63 4.43 -5.55
CA CYS A 43 -8.12 5.74 -5.06
C CYS A 43 -9.00 5.57 -3.82
N LYS A 44 -9.95 4.63 -3.84
CA LYS A 44 -10.82 4.34 -2.68
C LYS A 44 -10.03 3.87 -1.46
N ARG A 45 -9.02 3.01 -1.65
CA ARG A 45 -8.14 2.55 -0.55
C ARG A 45 -7.39 3.73 0.09
N TRP A 46 -6.82 4.63 -0.72
CA TRP A 46 -6.14 5.82 -0.22
C TRP A 46 -7.07 6.74 0.56
N TYR A 47 -8.25 7.00 0.02
CA TYR A 47 -9.28 7.80 0.71
C TYR A 47 -9.73 7.20 2.03
N ARG A 48 -9.78 5.87 2.14
CA ARG A 48 -10.07 5.19 3.40
C ARG A 48 -8.96 5.45 4.43
N ARG A 49 -7.69 5.33 4.05
CA ARG A 49 -6.54 5.63 4.92
C ARG A 49 -6.59 7.06 5.44
N PHE A 50 -6.83 8.03 4.55
CA PHE A 50 -6.93 9.44 4.94
C PHE A 50 -8.08 9.71 5.92
N LYS A 51 -9.20 8.98 5.81
CA LYS A 51 -10.31 9.05 6.76
C LYS A 51 -9.98 8.42 8.12
N GLU A 52 -9.14 7.40 8.12
CA GLU A 52 -8.64 6.74 9.33
C GLU A 52 -7.52 7.56 10.00
N GLY A 53 -7.12 8.71 9.42
CA GLY A 53 -6.10 9.62 9.95
C GLY A 53 -4.67 9.27 9.53
N ASP A 54 -4.49 8.26 8.67
CA ASP A 54 -3.20 7.90 8.10
C ASP A 54 -2.92 8.76 6.86
N GLU A 55 -2.07 9.77 7.02
CA GLU A 55 -1.63 10.67 5.95
C GLU A 55 -0.29 10.25 5.32
N SER A 56 0.26 9.09 5.67
CA SER A 56 1.46 8.58 5.00
C SER A 56 1.18 8.31 3.53
N LEU A 57 2.09 8.74 2.64
CA LEU A 57 1.99 8.50 1.19
C LEU A 57 2.79 7.26 0.74
N GLU A 58 3.42 6.58 1.70
CA GLU A 58 4.13 5.34 1.47
C GLU A 58 3.14 4.18 1.39
N ASP A 59 3.46 3.21 0.53
CA ASP A 59 2.73 1.94 0.60
C ASP A 59 3.06 1.30 1.95
N GLU A 60 2.06 0.68 2.58
CA GLU A 60 2.35 -0.19 3.71
C GLU A 60 3.40 -1.22 3.28
N PRO A 61 4.43 -1.47 4.11
CA PRO A 61 5.35 -2.56 3.84
C PRO A 61 4.49 -3.80 3.60
N ARG A 62 4.65 -4.43 2.43
CA ARG A 62 3.97 -5.69 2.15
C ARG A 62 4.35 -6.60 3.30
N GLN A 63 3.39 -6.92 4.17
CA GLN A 63 3.53 -8.03 5.09
C GLN A 63 3.50 -9.31 4.25
N GLY A 64 4.60 -9.54 3.52
CA GLY A 64 4.90 -10.81 2.92
C GLY A 64 5.24 -11.77 4.05
N ARG A 65 4.84 -13.04 3.85
CA ARG A 65 5.28 -14.20 4.63
C ARG A 65 6.74 -13.99 5.05
N PRO A 66 7.12 -14.21 6.33
CA PRO A 66 8.49 -14.05 6.75
C PRO A 66 9.40 -14.83 5.80
N GLU A 67 10.28 -14.12 5.10
CA GLU A 67 11.37 -14.73 4.36
C GLU A 67 12.24 -15.40 5.40
N LEU A 68 12.07 -16.71 5.55
CA LEU A 68 13.03 -17.55 6.26
C LEU A 68 14.36 -17.32 5.55
N LEU A 69 15.22 -16.49 6.17
CA LEU A 69 16.62 -16.37 5.81
C LEU A 69 17.17 -17.80 5.81
N GLN A 70 17.35 -18.36 4.61
CA GLN A 70 18.18 -19.54 4.42
C GLN A 70 19.62 -19.10 4.67
N ASN A 71 19.97 -19.01 5.94
CA ASN A 71 21.35 -19.15 6.35
C ASN A 71 21.67 -20.64 6.23
N ASP A 72 22.52 -20.98 5.26
CA ASP A 72 23.15 -22.29 5.10
C ASP A 72 23.96 -22.64 6.35
N HIS A 73 23.27 -23.09 7.39
CA HIS A 73 23.89 -23.74 8.53
C HIS A 73 23.26 -25.13 8.66
N PRO A 74 24.03 -26.23 8.62
CA PRO A 74 23.48 -27.55 8.86
C PRO A 74 23.08 -27.60 10.34
N THR A 75 21.79 -27.43 10.62
CA THR A 75 21.25 -27.55 11.98
C THR A 75 21.36 -28.99 12.41
N ARG A 76 22.28 -29.26 13.34
CA ARG A 76 22.33 -30.51 14.10
C ARG A 76 21.01 -30.63 14.87
N ASN A 77 20.26 -31.69 14.57
CA ASN A 77 19.15 -32.28 15.32
C ASN A 77 18.65 -31.50 16.55
N GLY A 78 17.43 -30.95 16.49
CA GLY A 78 16.70 -30.66 17.73
C GLY A 78 15.54 -29.67 17.66
N ASP A 79 15.61 -28.62 16.83
CA ASP A 79 14.65 -27.52 16.95
C ASP A 79 13.81 -27.35 15.69
N LEU A 80 12.51 -27.64 15.83
CA LEU A 80 11.50 -27.32 14.82
C LEU A 80 11.42 -25.79 14.65
N PRO A 81 11.32 -25.27 13.41
CA PRO A 81 11.02 -23.86 13.21
C PRO A 81 9.63 -23.58 13.80
N PHE A 82 9.56 -22.65 14.76
CA PHE A 82 8.30 -22.20 15.34
C PHE A 82 7.42 -21.60 14.24
N LEU A 83 6.46 -22.39 13.77
CA LEU A 83 5.33 -21.89 13.01
C LEU A 83 4.06 -22.64 13.46
N VAL A 84 3.43 -22.10 14.50
CA VAL A 84 2.02 -22.30 14.86
C VAL A 84 1.54 -20.90 15.32
N VAL A 85 1.03 -20.03 14.44
CA VAL A 85 -0.38 -19.84 14.01
C VAL A 85 -1.40 -19.70 15.16
N LEU A 86 -2.24 -18.66 15.06
CA LEU A 86 -3.65 -18.49 15.50
C LEU A 86 -3.88 -17.44 16.61
N ASN A 87 -4.49 -16.28 16.26
CA ASN A 87 -5.92 -15.95 16.48
C ASN A 87 -6.43 -16.07 17.92
N SER A 88 -6.67 -14.92 18.57
CA SER A 88 -7.93 -14.52 19.24
C SER A 88 -7.91 -13.02 19.54
#